data_AF-A0A5M3XZV9-F1
#
_entry.id   AF-A0A5M3XZV9-F1
#
_cell.length_a   1.000
_cell.length_b   1.000
_cell.length_c   1.000
_cell.angle_alpha   90.00
_cell.angle_beta   90.00
_cell.angle_gamma   90.00
#
_symmetry.space_group_name_H-M   'P 1'
#
loop_
_entity.id
_entity.type
_entity.pdbx_description
1 polymer ?
#
loop_
_entity_poly.entity_id
_entity_poly.type
_entity_poly.pdbx_seq_one_letter_code
_entity_poly.pdbx_strand_id
1 'polypeptide(L)'
;MSRETVVEQAIKLADAEGLEAVTIRRLAQVLGVTPMALYWHFKNKDQLLEGMADDLLREVTPEFEPDSPWNVRLRAMVEALTWVIRRHPALIGLLPSLKNQGVESFTVATNTALDLLAQAGFALDEGFLISSLLMHGVIALVDGEPGCPPNFTETEAIEWRRQKRLHLESLPADRFPRVVEFAKTFATEPDVERYYAFGIDLLMAGVETLAARPRPCSGWGRSAP
;
A
#
# COMPACT_ATOMS: atom_id res chain seq x y z
N MET A 1 -5.68 -22.29 -20.60
CA MET A 1 -5.55 -21.00 -19.91
C MET A 1 -5.91 -21.24 -18.46
N SER A 2 -5.02 -20.91 -17.54
CA SER A 2 -5.27 -21.11 -16.11
C SER A 2 -5.92 -19.86 -15.49
N ARG A 3 -6.45 -20.00 -14.27
CA ARG A 3 -7.03 -18.87 -13.52
C ARG A 3 -5.98 -17.79 -13.25
N GLU A 4 -4.76 -18.21 -12.92
CA GLU A 4 -3.61 -17.37 -12.63
C GLU A 4 -3.20 -16.54 -13.85
N THR A 5 -3.15 -17.15 -15.05
CA THR A 5 -2.85 -16.39 -16.28
C THR A 5 -3.89 -15.31 -16.57
N VAL A 6 -5.17 -15.57 -16.30
CA VAL A 6 -6.23 -14.57 -16.49
C VAL A 6 -6.06 -13.40 -15.53
N VAL A 7 -5.75 -13.69 -14.26
CA VAL A 7 -5.50 -12.67 -13.23
C VAL A 7 -4.29 -11.82 -13.57
N GLU A 8 -3.16 -12.44 -13.92
CA GLU A 8 -1.92 -11.73 -14.28
C GLU A 8 -2.17 -10.74 -15.43
N GLN A 9 -2.91 -11.15 -16.46
CA GLN A 9 -3.23 -10.29 -17.59
C GLN A 9 -4.26 -9.20 -17.24
N ALA A 10 -5.18 -9.49 -16.32
CA ALA A 10 -6.11 -8.48 -15.80
C ALA A 10 -5.37 -7.41 -14.98
N ILE A 11 -4.39 -7.80 -14.16
CA ILE A 11 -3.52 -6.88 -13.40
C ILE A 11 -2.73 -6.00 -14.36
N LYS A 12 -2.06 -6.59 -15.36
CA LYS A 12 -1.31 -5.82 -16.38
C LYS A 12 -2.19 -4.83 -17.13
N LEU A 13 -3.43 -5.23 -17.47
CA LEU A 13 -4.39 -4.34 -18.10
C LEU A 13 -4.81 -3.20 -17.15
N ALA A 14 -5.04 -3.50 -15.88
CA ALA A 14 -5.41 -2.50 -14.88
C ALA A 14 -4.30 -1.48 -14.63
N ASP A 15 -3.04 -1.92 -14.57
CA ASP A 15 -1.89 -1.05 -14.36
C ASP A 15 -1.63 -0.15 -15.59
N ALA A 16 -1.92 -0.64 -16.80
CA ALA A 16 -1.69 0.11 -18.04
C ALA A 16 -2.84 1.06 -18.42
N GLU A 17 -4.08 0.62 -18.28
CA GLU A 17 -5.27 1.32 -18.79
C GLU A 17 -6.25 1.74 -17.68
N GLY A 18 -5.94 1.43 -16.42
CA GLY A 18 -6.81 1.67 -15.27
C GLY A 18 -7.83 0.54 -15.03
N LEU A 19 -8.37 0.49 -13.83
CA LEU A 19 -9.26 -0.59 -13.39
C LEU A 19 -10.58 -0.68 -14.18
N GLU A 20 -11.06 0.44 -14.72
CA GLU A 20 -12.28 0.48 -15.54
C GLU A 20 -12.13 -0.26 -16.88
N ALA A 21 -10.90 -0.35 -17.42
CA ALA A 21 -10.61 -1.11 -18.63
C ALA A 21 -10.77 -2.63 -18.42
N VAL A 22 -10.71 -3.11 -17.18
CA VAL A 22 -10.84 -4.52 -16.82
C VAL A 22 -12.29 -4.97 -16.91
N THR A 23 -12.69 -5.34 -18.13
CA THR A 23 -13.98 -5.96 -18.43
C THR A 23 -13.75 -7.37 -18.98
N ILE A 24 -14.71 -8.29 -18.75
CA ILE A 24 -14.64 -9.66 -19.30
C ILE A 24 -14.41 -9.64 -20.81
N ARG A 25 -15.08 -8.72 -21.53
CA ARG A 25 -14.93 -8.61 -22.98
C ARG A 25 -13.55 -8.11 -23.40
N ARG A 26 -13.04 -7.05 -22.76
CA ARG A 26 -11.71 -6.51 -23.06
C ARG A 26 -10.62 -7.53 -22.74
N LEU A 27 -10.72 -8.18 -21.59
CA LEU A 27 -9.78 -9.21 -21.17
C LEU A 27 -9.79 -10.43 -22.12
N ALA A 28 -10.98 -10.85 -22.58
CA ALA A 28 -11.10 -11.93 -23.56
C ALA A 28 -10.41 -11.57 -24.90
N GLN A 29 -10.53 -10.31 -25.34
CA GLN A 29 -9.83 -9.82 -26.54
C GLN A 29 -8.31 -9.83 -26.35
N VAL A 30 -7.81 -9.32 -25.22
CA VAL A 30 -6.37 -9.31 -24.89
C VAL A 30 -5.81 -10.75 -24.87
N LEU A 31 -6.56 -11.69 -24.31
CA LEU A 31 -6.17 -13.09 -24.21
C LEU A 31 -6.41 -13.92 -25.49
N GLY A 32 -7.09 -13.36 -26.50
CA GLY A 32 -7.44 -14.08 -27.73
C GLY A 32 -8.44 -15.24 -27.51
N VAL A 33 -9.29 -15.15 -26.48
CA VAL A 33 -10.28 -16.18 -26.13
C VAL A 33 -11.72 -15.64 -26.21
N THR A 34 -12.71 -16.52 -26.09
CA THR A 34 -14.11 -16.09 -25.98
C THR A 34 -14.43 -15.62 -24.56
N PRO A 35 -15.36 -14.66 -24.36
CA PRO A 35 -15.84 -14.29 -23.02
C PRO A 35 -16.35 -15.48 -22.20
N MET A 36 -16.96 -16.47 -22.87
CA MET A 36 -17.44 -17.70 -22.23
C MET A 36 -16.30 -18.48 -21.56
N ALA A 37 -15.11 -18.49 -22.16
CA ALA A 37 -13.94 -19.14 -21.55
C ALA A 37 -13.53 -18.50 -20.22
N LEU A 38 -13.70 -17.18 -20.07
CA LEU A 38 -13.40 -16.48 -18.83
C LEU A 38 -14.45 -16.75 -17.74
N TYR A 39 -15.71 -16.93 -18.13
CA TYR A 39 -16.79 -17.25 -17.17
C TYR A 39 -16.62 -18.60 -16.48
N TRP A 40 -15.84 -19.53 -17.05
CA TRP A 40 -15.45 -20.77 -16.36
C TRP A 40 -14.53 -20.52 -15.16
N HIS A 41 -13.73 -19.45 -15.19
CA HIS A 41 -12.82 -19.09 -14.11
C HIS A 41 -13.44 -18.09 -13.12
N PHE A 42 -14.22 -17.15 -13.63
CA PHE A 42 -14.81 -16.05 -12.86
C PHE A 42 -16.27 -15.84 -13.24
N LYS A 43 -17.18 -16.00 -12.29
CA LYS A 43 -18.62 -15.91 -12.59
C LYS A 43 -19.08 -14.50 -12.97
N ASN A 44 -18.37 -13.48 -12.53
CA ASN A 44 -18.66 -12.07 -12.78
C ASN A 44 -17.39 -11.20 -12.64
N LYS A 45 -17.54 -9.88 -12.86
CA LYS A 45 -16.43 -8.92 -12.71
C LYS A 45 -15.92 -8.90 -11.27
N ASP A 46 -16.80 -8.96 -10.27
CA ASP A 46 -16.40 -8.89 -8.86
C ASP A 46 -15.47 -10.05 -8.46
N GLN A 47 -15.76 -11.28 -8.88
CA GLN A 47 -14.87 -12.43 -8.65
C GLN A 47 -13.51 -12.30 -9.34
N LEU A 48 -13.47 -11.63 -10.50
CA LEU A 48 -12.19 -11.33 -11.16
C LEU A 48 -11.40 -10.31 -10.33
N LEU A 49 -12.04 -9.23 -9.86
CA LEU A 49 -11.41 -8.23 -9.01
C LEU A 49 -10.94 -8.81 -7.68
N GLU A 50 -11.73 -9.67 -7.05
CA GLU A 50 -11.32 -10.45 -5.86
C GLU A 50 -10.12 -11.33 -6.17
N GLY A 51 -10.10 -12.03 -7.31
CA GLY A 51 -8.96 -12.82 -7.74
C GLY A 51 -7.69 -12.01 -7.97
N MET A 52 -7.82 -10.81 -8.55
CA MET A 52 -6.69 -9.88 -8.72
C MET A 52 -6.16 -9.38 -7.38
N ALA A 53 -7.06 -8.97 -6.48
CA ALA A 53 -6.69 -8.56 -5.13
C ALA A 53 -6.02 -9.69 -4.36
N ASP A 54 -6.53 -10.92 -4.49
CA ASP A 54 -5.97 -12.08 -3.81
C ASP A 54 -4.55 -12.40 -4.26
N ASP A 55 -4.32 -12.32 -5.57
CA ASP A 55 -3.01 -12.58 -6.16
C ASP A 55 -1.96 -11.57 -5.68
N LEU A 56 -2.30 -10.28 -5.73
CA LEU A 56 -1.41 -9.19 -5.29
C LEU A 56 -1.13 -9.23 -3.78
N LEU A 57 -2.13 -9.52 -2.95
CA LEU A 57 -1.99 -9.50 -1.49
C LEU A 57 -1.28 -10.72 -0.94
N ARG A 58 -1.14 -11.80 -1.71
CA ARG A 58 -0.36 -12.99 -1.29
C ARG A 58 1.10 -12.64 -0.98
N GLU A 59 1.65 -11.66 -1.69
CA GLU A 59 3.03 -11.19 -1.51
C GLU A 59 3.22 -10.33 -0.25
N VAL A 60 2.15 -9.84 0.38
CA VAL A 60 2.19 -8.99 1.60
C VAL A 60 2.53 -9.79 2.86
N THR A 61 2.37 -11.11 2.82
CA THR A 61 2.80 -12.04 3.86
C THR A 61 3.97 -12.88 3.36
N PRO A 62 5.19 -12.32 3.35
CA PRO A 62 6.38 -13.08 2.98
C PRO A 62 6.64 -14.21 3.97
N GLU A 63 7.41 -15.21 3.55
CA GLU A 63 7.91 -16.23 4.47
C GLU A 63 8.82 -15.56 5.51
N PHE A 64 8.55 -15.85 6.79
CA PHE A 64 9.31 -15.29 7.90
C PHE A 64 10.27 -16.34 8.46
N GLU A 65 11.47 -15.91 8.84
CA GLU A 65 12.34 -16.76 9.66
C GLU A 65 11.64 -17.09 10.99
N PRO A 66 11.60 -18.36 11.43
CA PRO A 66 10.79 -18.81 12.56
C PRO A 66 10.98 -18.02 13.86
N ASP A 67 12.21 -17.56 14.12
CA ASP A 67 12.59 -16.87 15.36
C ASP A 67 12.68 -15.34 15.20
N SER A 68 12.19 -14.78 14.08
CA SER A 68 12.23 -13.34 13.87
C SER A 68 11.34 -12.58 14.88
N PRO A 69 11.85 -11.51 15.51
CA PRO A 69 11.06 -10.64 16.36
C PRO A 69 9.81 -10.07 15.67
N TRP A 70 8.76 -9.80 16.44
CA TRP A 70 7.48 -9.32 15.91
C TRP A 70 7.63 -8.06 15.04
N ASN A 71 8.52 -7.13 15.42
CA ASN A 71 8.71 -5.86 14.75
C ASN A 71 9.45 -6.01 13.42
N VAL A 72 10.39 -6.95 13.33
CA VAL A 72 11.07 -7.31 12.08
C VAL A 72 10.07 -7.90 11.09
N ARG A 73 9.22 -8.83 11.54
CA ARG A 73 8.19 -9.45 10.70
C ARG A 73 7.13 -8.45 10.25
N LEU A 74 6.65 -7.59 11.16
CA LEU A 74 5.66 -6.57 10.84
C LEU A 74 6.23 -5.53 9.85
N ARG A 75 7.49 -5.13 10.03
CA ARG A 75 8.20 -4.27 9.07
C ARG A 75 8.27 -4.92 7.69
N ALA A 76 8.62 -6.20 7.60
CA ALA A 76 8.68 -6.91 6.32
C ALA A 76 7.32 -6.92 5.60
N MET A 77 6.20 -7.03 6.34
CA MET A 77 4.86 -6.91 5.76
C MET A 77 4.56 -5.49 5.24
N VAL A 78 4.98 -4.45 5.97
CA VAL A 78 4.82 -3.05 5.54
C VAL A 78 5.66 -2.75 4.30
N GLU A 79 6.89 -3.26 4.25
CA GLU A 79 7.78 -3.17 3.08
C GLU A 79 7.22 -3.92 1.87
N ALA A 80 6.72 -5.13 2.08
CA ALA A 80 6.07 -5.93 1.03
C ALA A 80 4.82 -5.22 0.48
N LEU A 81 3.95 -4.70 1.35
CA LEU A 81 2.78 -3.93 0.92
C LEU A 81 3.18 -2.67 0.12
N THR A 82 4.21 -1.96 0.58
CA THR A 82 4.75 -0.79 -0.14
C THR A 82 5.22 -1.18 -1.53
N TRP A 83 5.97 -2.28 -1.64
CA TRP A 83 6.47 -2.80 -2.91
C TRP A 83 5.34 -3.20 -3.85
N VAL A 84 4.32 -3.93 -3.36
CA VAL A 84 3.17 -4.37 -4.15
C VAL A 84 2.40 -3.16 -4.70
N ILE A 85 2.08 -2.17 -3.86
CA ILE A 85 1.31 -0.99 -4.30
C ILE A 85 2.11 -0.16 -5.32
N ARG A 86 3.43 0.01 -5.11
CA ARG A 86 4.30 0.72 -6.06
C ARG A 86 4.33 0.03 -7.43
N ARG A 87 4.38 -1.30 -7.45
CA ARG A 87 4.43 -2.09 -8.66
C ARG A 87 3.07 -2.21 -9.36
N HIS A 88 2.00 -2.23 -8.57
CA HIS A 88 0.63 -2.43 -9.01
C HIS A 88 -0.30 -1.35 -8.43
N PRO A 89 -0.27 -0.11 -8.94
CA PRO A 89 -1.12 0.98 -8.46
C PRO A 89 -2.62 0.65 -8.51
N ALA A 90 -3.03 -0.29 -9.38
CA ALA A 90 -4.39 -0.78 -9.46
C ALA A 90 -4.91 -1.39 -8.14
N LEU A 91 -4.02 -1.85 -7.25
CA LEU A 91 -4.40 -2.38 -5.93
C LEU A 91 -5.22 -1.38 -5.10
N ILE A 92 -4.93 -0.08 -5.21
CA ILE A 92 -5.68 0.97 -4.50
C ILE A 92 -7.14 0.99 -4.96
N GLY A 93 -7.38 0.82 -6.27
CA GLY A 93 -8.72 0.72 -6.84
C GLY A 93 -9.46 -0.57 -6.46
N LEU A 94 -8.73 -1.62 -6.06
CA LEU A 94 -9.27 -2.92 -5.64
C LEU A 94 -9.65 -2.95 -4.15
N LEU A 95 -9.26 -1.96 -3.35
CA LEU A 95 -9.60 -1.89 -1.92
C LEU A 95 -11.10 -2.06 -1.59
N PRO A 96 -12.05 -1.52 -2.39
CA PRO A 96 -13.48 -1.77 -2.15
C PRO A 96 -13.84 -3.26 -2.21
N SER A 97 -13.21 -4.04 -3.09
CA SER A 97 -13.44 -5.48 -3.23
C SER A 97 -12.98 -6.27 -2.00
N LEU A 98 -11.98 -5.77 -1.25
CA LEU A 98 -11.51 -6.41 -0.01
C LEU A 98 -12.60 -6.45 1.08
N LYS A 99 -13.56 -5.53 1.04
CA LYS A 99 -14.65 -5.43 2.03
C LYS A 99 -15.67 -6.55 1.90
N ASN A 100 -15.67 -7.29 0.80
CA ASN A 100 -16.65 -8.36 0.52
C ASN A 100 -16.27 -9.72 1.12
N GLN A 101 -15.25 -9.80 1.99
CA GLN A 101 -14.81 -11.02 2.68
C GLN A 101 -14.39 -12.20 1.76
N GLY A 102 -14.26 -11.97 0.45
CA GLY A 102 -13.90 -12.99 -0.54
C GLY A 102 -12.40 -13.15 -0.80
N VAL A 103 -11.54 -12.31 -0.20
CA VAL A 103 -10.10 -12.27 -0.46
C VAL A 103 -9.36 -12.94 0.71
N GLU A 104 -8.93 -14.18 0.49
CA GLU A 104 -8.31 -15.02 1.51
C GLU A 104 -6.97 -14.45 1.98
N SER A 105 -6.11 -14.05 1.04
CA SER A 105 -4.81 -13.42 1.32
C SER A 105 -4.93 -12.15 2.17
N PHE A 106 -5.97 -11.33 1.98
CA PHE A 106 -6.23 -10.17 2.84
C PHE A 106 -6.53 -10.59 4.29
N THR A 107 -7.31 -11.67 4.44
CA THR A 107 -7.63 -12.25 5.74
C THR A 107 -6.38 -12.83 6.41
N VAL A 108 -5.54 -13.53 5.65
CA VAL A 108 -4.24 -14.08 6.11
C VAL A 108 -3.30 -12.96 6.55
N ALA A 109 -3.15 -11.90 5.75
CA ALA A 109 -2.32 -10.75 6.09
C ALA A 109 -2.84 -10.04 7.35
N THR A 110 -4.15 -9.82 7.44
CA THR A 110 -4.77 -9.22 8.63
C THR A 110 -4.55 -10.07 9.88
N ASN A 111 -4.79 -11.38 9.79
CA ASN A 111 -4.58 -12.30 10.92
C ASN A 111 -3.10 -12.31 11.35
N THR A 112 -2.19 -12.39 10.40
CA THR A 112 -0.74 -12.38 10.69
C THR A 112 -0.32 -11.08 11.37
N ALA A 113 -0.79 -9.92 10.90
CA ALA A 113 -0.51 -8.64 11.55
C ALA A 113 -1.07 -8.57 12.97
N LEU A 114 -2.30 -9.07 13.19
CA LEU A 114 -2.90 -9.14 14.53
C LEU A 114 -2.11 -10.05 15.47
N ASP A 115 -1.65 -11.21 15.00
CA ASP A 115 -0.82 -12.14 15.78
C ASP A 115 0.51 -11.48 16.19
N LEU A 116 1.16 -10.74 15.28
CA LEU A 116 2.40 -10.01 15.57
C LEU A 116 2.18 -8.86 16.56
N LEU A 117 1.07 -8.13 16.42
CA LEU A 117 0.72 -7.04 17.34
C LEU A 117 0.32 -7.57 18.73
N ALA A 118 -0.32 -8.73 18.80
CA ALA A 118 -0.58 -9.42 20.05
C ALA A 118 0.72 -9.86 20.75
N GLN A 119 1.75 -10.28 20.00
CA GLN A 119 3.10 -10.57 20.54
C GLN A 119 3.80 -9.30 21.08
N ALA A 120 3.51 -8.14 20.50
CA ALA A 120 3.90 -6.83 21.05
C ALA A 120 3.03 -6.40 22.27
N GLY A 121 2.08 -7.25 22.66
CA GLY A 121 1.20 -7.11 23.81
C GLY A 121 -0.02 -6.20 23.58
N PHE A 122 -0.29 -5.77 22.35
CA PHE A 122 -1.49 -4.99 22.05
C PHE A 122 -2.75 -5.85 22.23
N ALA A 123 -3.83 -5.23 22.68
CA ALA A 123 -5.15 -5.87 22.65
C ALA A 123 -5.64 -6.00 21.21
N LEU A 124 -6.59 -6.91 20.93
CA LEU A 124 -7.04 -7.19 19.56
C LEU A 124 -7.68 -5.98 18.86
N ASP A 125 -8.44 -5.18 19.60
CA ASP A 125 -9.06 -3.95 19.10
C ASP A 125 -7.99 -2.90 18.74
N GLU A 126 -7.01 -2.70 19.61
CA GLU A 126 -5.87 -1.81 19.37
C GLU A 126 -5.00 -2.31 18.21
N GLY A 127 -4.72 -3.61 18.16
CA GLY A 127 -3.98 -4.25 17.08
C GLY A 127 -4.67 -4.10 15.73
N PHE A 128 -6.00 -4.21 15.68
CA PHE A 128 -6.76 -3.97 14.46
C PHE A 128 -6.65 -2.52 13.99
N LEU A 129 -6.76 -1.56 14.92
CA LEU A 129 -6.58 -0.14 14.61
C LEU A 129 -5.17 0.14 14.07
N ILE A 130 -4.13 -0.40 14.72
CA ILE A 130 -2.74 -0.24 14.28
C ILE A 130 -2.54 -0.84 12.89
N SER A 131 -2.98 -2.08 12.66
CA SER A 131 -2.87 -2.75 11.37
C SER A 131 -3.55 -1.96 10.25
N SER A 132 -4.76 -1.46 10.51
CA SER A 132 -5.49 -0.62 9.56
C SER A 132 -4.78 0.70 9.29
N LEU A 133 -4.23 1.36 10.32
CA LEU A 133 -3.47 2.61 10.17
C LEU A 133 -2.15 2.41 9.43
N LEU A 134 -1.46 1.29 9.63
CA LEU A 134 -0.26 0.94 8.86
C LEU A 134 -0.61 0.77 7.38
N MET A 135 -1.66 0.02 7.05
CA MET A 135 -2.11 -0.16 5.67
C MET A 135 -2.45 1.18 5.00
N HIS A 136 -3.27 2.02 5.66
CA HIS A 136 -3.60 3.35 5.13
C HIS A 136 -2.39 4.28 5.06
N GLY A 137 -1.46 4.18 6.02
CA GLY A 137 -0.20 4.92 6.02
C GLY A 137 0.66 4.58 4.80
N VAL A 138 0.76 3.29 4.45
CA VAL A 138 1.47 2.86 3.24
C VAL A 138 0.78 3.37 1.97
N ILE A 139 -0.55 3.29 1.90
CA ILE A 139 -1.32 3.82 0.76
C ILE A 139 -1.03 5.32 0.58
N ALA A 140 -1.10 6.10 1.67
CA ALA A 140 -0.80 7.52 1.65
C ALA A 140 0.67 7.82 1.31
N LEU A 141 1.61 6.97 1.75
CA LEU A 141 3.02 7.09 1.42
C LEU A 141 3.25 6.94 -0.08
N VAL A 142 2.62 5.95 -0.72
CA VAL A 142 2.74 5.73 -2.16
C VAL A 142 2.01 6.81 -2.98
N ASP A 143 0.79 7.19 -2.58
CA ASP A 143 0.03 8.27 -3.25
C ASP A 143 0.74 9.63 -3.14
N GLY A 144 1.43 9.86 -2.02
CA GLY A 144 2.20 11.07 -1.74
C GLY A 144 3.64 11.07 -2.25
N GLU A 145 4.06 10.11 -3.10
CA GLU A 145 5.43 10.01 -3.59
C GLU A 145 5.93 11.37 -4.14
N PRO A 146 7.04 11.91 -3.62
CA PRO A 146 7.56 13.18 -4.10
C PRO A 146 8.16 12.99 -5.49
N GLY A 147 7.70 13.77 -6.45
CA GLY A 147 8.18 13.65 -7.81
C GLY A 147 7.54 14.63 -8.77
N CYS A 148 8.02 14.57 -10.01
CA CYS A 148 7.30 15.16 -11.12
C CYS A 148 6.06 14.32 -11.44
N PRO A 149 4.96 14.89 -11.96
CA PRO A 149 3.82 14.10 -12.41
C PRO A 149 4.24 12.97 -13.36
N PRO A 150 3.52 11.83 -13.33
CA PRO A 150 3.82 10.70 -14.21
C PRO A 150 3.64 11.10 -15.69
N ASN A 151 4.30 10.37 -16.58
CA ASN A 151 4.28 10.53 -18.05
C ASN A 151 5.02 11.76 -18.61
N PHE A 152 5.74 12.51 -17.78
CA PHE A 152 6.60 13.59 -18.26
C PHE A 152 7.87 12.99 -18.88
N THR A 153 8.29 13.55 -20.01
CA THR A 153 9.65 13.32 -20.54
C THR A 153 10.70 13.91 -19.60
N GLU A 154 11.95 13.48 -19.74
CA GLU A 154 13.05 13.98 -18.89
C GLU A 154 13.16 15.52 -18.95
N THR A 155 13.03 16.11 -20.13
CA THR A 155 13.05 17.57 -20.31
C THR A 155 11.87 18.28 -19.67
N GLU A 156 10.67 17.69 -19.75
CA GLU A 156 9.48 18.24 -19.10
C GLU A 156 9.62 18.16 -17.57
N ALA A 157 10.20 17.08 -17.05
CA ALA A 157 10.44 16.90 -15.62
C ALA A 157 11.46 17.92 -15.07
N ILE A 158 12.53 18.19 -15.82
CA ILE A 158 13.53 19.22 -15.48
C ILE A 158 12.87 20.61 -15.44
N GLU A 159 12.10 20.96 -16.47
CA GLU A 159 11.44 22.27 -16.52
C GLU A 159 10.35 22.39 -15.44
N TRP A 160 9.58 21.34 -15.17
CA TRP A 160 8.60 21.30 -14.08
C TRP A 160 9.26 21.57 -12.72
N ARG A 161 10.37 20.88 -12.41
CA ARG A 161 11.12 21.10 -11.16
C ARG A 161 11.65 22.53 -11.08
N ARG A 162 12.18 23.05 -12.20
CA ARG A 162 12.68 24.44 -12.28
C ARG A 162 11.57 25.44 -12.01
N GLN A 163 10.40 25.29 -12.63
CA GLN A 163 9.27 26.19 -12.43
C GLN A 163 8.74 26.11 -10.99
N LYS A 164 8.60 24.90 -10.44
CA LYS A 164 8.17 24.74 -9.05
C LYS A 164 9.16 25.39 -8.09
N ARG A 165 10.47 25.23 -8.31
CA ARG A 165 11.52 25.91 -7.53
C ARG A 165 11.36 27.43 -7.58
N LEU A 166 11.29 28.00 -8.78
CA LEU A 166 11.16 29.46 -8.96
C LEU A 166 9.88 29.99 -8.30
N HIS A 167 8.78 29.25 -8.39
CA HIS A 167 7.54 29.62 -7.71
C HIS A 167 7.73 29.67 -6.19
N LEU A 168 8.33 28.63 -5.58
CA LEU A 168 8.58 28.60 -4.14
C LEU A 168 9.59 29.67 -3.69
N GLU A 169 10.63 29.95 -4.48
CA GLU A 169 11.60 31.02 -4.24
C GLU A 169 10.98 32.42 -4.33
N SER A 170 9.90 32.59 -5.11
CA SER A 170 9.20 33.86 -5.26
C SER A 170 8.28 34.22 -4.09
N LEU A 171 8.06 33.28 -3.16
CA LEU A 171 7.21 33.51 -1.99
C LEU A 171 7.84 34.54 -1.03
N PRO A 172 7.03 35.33 -0.30
CA PRO A 172 7.55 36.29 0.68
C PRO A 172 8.37 35.59 1.78
N ALA A 173 9.70 35.76 1.77
CA ALA A 173 10.62 35.07 2.68
C ALA A 173 10.49 35.52 4.14
N ASP A 174 9.96 36.72 4.38
CA ASP A 174 9.58 37.23 5.70
C ASP A 174 8.42 36.42 6.32
N ARG A 175 7.57 35.82 5.48
CA ARG A 175 6.42 35.00 5.92
C ARG A 175 6.67 33.50 5.80
N PHE A 176 7.39 33.06 4.77
CA PHE A 176 7.55 31.64 4.44
C PHE A 176 9.03 31.20 4.31
N PRO A 177 9.91 31.52 5.27
CA PRO A 177 11.35 31.30 5.14
C PRO A 177 11.72 29.83 4.90
N ARG A 178 11.01 28.89 5.55
CA ARG A 178 11.26 27.45 5.40
C ARG A 178 10.78 26.88 4.07
N VAL A 179 9.72 27.43 3.49
CA VAL A 179 9.24 27.01 2.17
C VAL A 179 10.19 27.48 1.08
N VAL A 180 10.69 28.72 1.20
CA VAL A 180 11.72 29.27 0.31
C VAL A 180 13.01 28.45 0.44
N GLU A 181 13.42 28.09 1.67
CA GLU A 181 14.58 27.21 1.87
C GLU A 181 14.38 25.82 1.26
N PHE A 182 13.19 25.24 1.44
CA PHE A 182 12.81 23.94 0.86
C PHE A 182 12.85 23.96 -0.67
N ALA A 183 12.63 25.11 -1.32
CA ALA A 183 12.72 25.24 -2.77
C ALA A 183 14.05 24.73 -3.34
N LYS A 184 15.16 24.85 -2.57
CA LYS A 184 16.48 24.36 -2.97
C LYS A 184 16.50 22.85 -3.24
N THR A 185 15.61 22.08 -2.62
CA THR A 185 15.53 20.63 -2.82
C THR A 185 15.05 20.25 -4.24
N PHE A 186 14.37 21.16 -4.96
CA PHE A 186 13.96 20.96 -6.35
C PHE A 186 15.11 21.09 -7.37
N ALA A 187 16.34 21.38 -6.92
CA ALA A 187 17.52 21.43 -7.79
C ALA A 187 17.89 20.04 -8.35
N THR A 188 17.57 18.98 -7.62
CA THR A 188 17.81 17.59 -8.02
C THR A 188 16.51 16.80 -8.00
N GLU A 189 16.53 15.62 -8.61
CA GLU A 189 15.44 14.67 -8.47
C GLU A 189 15.35 14.19 -7.01
N PRO A 190 14.13 14.00 -6.46
CA PRO A 190 13.97 13.45 -5.13
C PRO A 190 14.47 12.00 -5.08
N ASP A 191 15.10 11.65 -3.96
CA ASP A 191 15.47 10.28 -3.65
C ASP A 191 14.23 9.53 -3.13
N VAL A 192 13.55 8.85 -4.04
CA VAL A 192 12.30 8.11 -3.78
C VAL A 192 12.53 6.95 -2.82
N GLU A 193 13.64 6.23 -2.93
CA GLU A 193 13.94 5.11 -2.02
C GLU A 193 14.18 5.59 -0.60
N ARG A 194 14.88 6.73 -0.43
CA ARG A 194 15.01 7.36 0.88
C ARG A 194 13.68 7.83 1.44
N TYR A 195 12.78 8.34 0.60
CA TYR A 195 11.44 8.75 1.03
C TYR A 195 10.64 7.56 1.57
N TYR A 196 10.65 6.43 0.88
CA TYR A 196 9.97 5.22 1.34
C TYR A 196 10.59 4.64 2.61
N ALA A 197 11.92 4.50 2.65
CA ALA A 197 12.62 4.01 3.84
C ALA A 197 12.29 4.88 5.08
N PHE A 198 12.33 6.21 4.92
CA PHE A 198 11.98 7.14 5.98
C PHE A 198 10.51 7.03 6.42
N GLY A 199 9.58 6.88 5.46
CA GLY A 199 8.16 6.70 5.75
C GLY A 199 7.86 5.43 6.54
N ILE A 200 8.47 4.30 6.13
CA ILE A 200 8.34 3.02 6.82
C ILE A 200 8.95 3.09 8.22
N ASP A 201 10.13 3.72 8.36
CA ASP A 201 10.76 3.95 9.66
C ASP A 201 9.87 4.78 10.59
N LEU A 202 9.23 5.83 10.08
CA LEU A 202 8.33 6.67 10.85
C LEU A 202 7.10 5.88 11.34
N LEU A 203 6.49 5.08 10.47
CA LEU A 203 5.35 4.23 10.81
C LEU A 203 5.72 3.18 11.87
N MET A 204 6.82 2.46 11.65
CA MET A 204 7.29 1.40 12.56
C MET A 204 7.74 1.96 13.91
N ALA A 205 8.47 3.09 13.92
CA ALA A 205 8.90 3.73 15.16
C ALA A 205 7.70 4.14 16.04
N GLY A 206 6.58 4.55 15.44
CA GLY A 206 5.34 4.83 16.16
C GLY A 206 4.80 3.59 16.88
N VAL A 207 4.73 2.45 16.18
CA VAL A 207 4.25 1.18 16.74
C VAL A 207 5.17 0.66 17.83
N GLU A 208 6.49 0.64 17.59
CA GLU A 208 7.49 0.20 18.56
C GLU A 208 7.47 1.07 19.83
N THR A 209 7.34 2.39 19.67
CA THR A 209 7.22 3.32 20.81
C THR A 209 5.96 3.04 21.62
N LEU A 210 4.82 2.76 20.97
CA LEU A 210 3.57 2.41 21.65
C LEU A 210 3.68 1.07 22.39
N ALA A 211 4.34 0.08 21.77
CA ALA A 211 4.57 -1.24 22.38
C ALA A 211 5.45 -1.16 23.63
N ALA A 212 6.43 -0.23 23.65
CA ALA A 212 7.34 -0.04 24.78
C ALA A 212 6.71 0.72 25.98
N ARG A 213 5.53 1.32 25.82
CA ARG A 213 4.89 2.08 26.91
C ARG A 213 4.43 1.14 28.03
N PRO A 214 4.66 1.51 29.31
CA PRO A 214 4.07 0.78 30.42
C PRO A 214 2.54 0.79 30.28
N ARG A 215 1.94 -0.38 30.06
CA ARG A 215 0.49 -0.48 30.04
C ARG A 215 -0.01 -0.37 31.48
N PRO A 216 -0.97 0.51 31.79
CA PRO A 216 -1.55 0.55 33.12
C PRO A 216 -2.10 -0.86 33.41
N CYS A 217 -1.70 -1.44 34.55
CA CYS A 217 -2.31 -2.68 35.02
C CYS A 217 -3.82 -2.43 35.03
N SER A 218 -4.56 -3.13 34.18
CA SER A 218 -6.01 -3.11 34.18
C SER A 218 -6.46 -3.76 35.49
N GLY A 219 -6.50 -2.97 36.55
CA GLY A 219 -7.14 -3.29 37.81
C GLY A 219 -8.65 -3.29 37.60
N TRP A 220 -9.16 -4.32 36.95
CA TRP A 220 -10.56 -4.70 37.04
C TRP A 220 -10.65 -5.97 37.87
N GLY A 221 -10.46 -5.75 39.17
CA GLY A 221 -10.95 -6.67 40.19
C GLY A 221 -12.47 -6.72 40.11
N ARG A 222 -12.96 -7.96 40.15
CA ARG A 222 -14.37 -8.35 40.34
C ARG A 222 -15.12 -7.37 41.23
N SER A 223 -16.34 -7.02 40.82
CA SER A 223 -17.43 -6.71 41.75
C SER A 223 -18.73 -7.14 41.09
N ALA A 224 -19.24 -8.28 41.54
CA ALA A 224 -20.59 -8.73 41.30
C ALA A 224 -21.60 -7.76 41.96
N PRO A 225 -22.86 -7.81 41.52
CA PRO A 225 -23.90 -8.21 42.46
C PRO A 225 -24.44 -9.61 42.19
#